data_AF-R9KPJ5-F1
#
_entry.id   AF-R9KPJ5-F1
#
_cell.length_a   1.000
_cell.length_b   1.000
_cell.length_c   1.000
_cell.angle_alpha   90.00
_cell.angle_beta   90.00
_cell.angle_gamma   90.00
#
_symmetry.space_group_name_H-M   'P 1'
#
loop_
_entity.id
_entity.type
_entity.pdbx_description
1 polymer ?
#
loop_
_entity_poly.entity_id
_entity_poly.type
_entity_poly.pdbx_seq_one_letter_code
_entity_poly.pdbx_strand_id
1 'polypeptide(L)'
;MERLRIEYGTGYMELNVEAFFPCKMPAARKAARLINLYCSDETRAELLSELREMADGYAALCKMYKEIEEALPADTPKRRHWRAQFNKTEVLRKRMAGNIRLISGGKKDD
;
A
#
# COMPACT_ATOMS: atom_id res chain seq x y z
N MET A 1 7.28 -11.75 -0.74
CA MET A 1 6.15 -12.49 -1.34
C MET A 1 5.71 -11.80 -2.63
N GLU A 2 5.86 -12.47 -3.78
CA GLU A 2 5.39 -11.91 -5.06
C GLU A 2 3.88 -12.10 -5.27
N ARG A 3 3.35 -13.25 -4.84
CA ARG A 3 1.94 -13.64 -5.05
C ARG A 3 1.32 -14.15 -3.76
N LEU A 4 0.09 -13.70 -3.49
CA LEU A 4 -0.73 -14.18 -2.40
C LEU A 4 -1.84 -15.06 -2.95
N ARG A 5 -1.85 -16.33 -2.56
CA ARG A 5 -2.93 -17.28 -2.86
C ARG A 5 -3.86 -17.42 -1.66
N ILE A 6 -5.15 -17.19 -1.89
CA ILE A 6 -6.22 -17.29 -0.90
C ILE A 6 -7.10 -18.48 -1.30
N GLU A 7 -7.03 -19.56 -0.54
CA GLU A 7 -7.82 -20.77 -0.79
C GLU A 7 -9.13 -20.76 0.03
N TYR A 8 -10.24 -21.11 -0.62
CA TYR A 8 -11.55 -21.23 0.02
C TYR A 8 -12.30 -22.43 -0.57
N GLY A 9 -13.34 -22.92 0.09
CA GLY A 9 -13.96 -24.22 -0.26
C GLY A 9 -14.46 -24.38 -1.70
N THR A 10 -14.60 -23.29 -2.46
CA THR A 10 -15.03 -23.31 -3.87
C THR A 10 -13.91 -23.01 -4.88
N GLY A 11 -12.66 -22.83 -4.44
CA GLY A 11 -11.52 -22.56 -5.33
C GLY A 11 -10.44 -21.71 -4.67
N TYR A 12 -9.72 -20.94 -5.48
CA TYR A 12 -8.70 -20.03 -4.98
C TYR A 12 -8.74 -18.69 -5.73
N MET A 13 -8.23 -17.66 -5.07
CA MET A 13 -7.90 -16.37 -5.68
C MET A 13 -6.40 -16.14 -5.54
N GLU A 14 -5.76 -15.67 -6.60
CA GLU A 14 -4.36 -15.27 -6.58
C GLU A 14 -4.23 -13.77 -6.83
N LEU A 15 -3.46 -13.08 -5.98
CA LEU A 15 -3.14 -11.67 -6.11
C LEU A 15 -1.64 -11.51 -6.34
N ASN A 16 -1.24 -10.82 -7.40
CA ASN A 16 0.12 -10.30 -7.51
C ASN A 16 0.24 -9.10 -6.54
N VAL A 17 1.12 -9.20 -5.54
CA VAL A 17 1.18 -8.25 -4.42
C VAL A 17 1.53 -6.84 -4.91
N GLU A 18 2.55 -6.72 -5.75
CA GLU A 18 3.03 -5.43 -6.27
C GLU A 18 2.01 -4.78 -7.23
N ALA A 19 1.38 -5.56 -8.11
CA ALA A 19 0.41 -5.04 -9.06
C ALA A 19 -0.93 -4.70 -8.42
N PHE A 20 -1.31 -5.42 -7.35
CA PHE A 20 -2.56 -5.19 -6.65
C PHE A 20 -2.45 -4.07 -5.62
N PHE A 21 -1.38 -4.03 -4.82
CA PHE A 21 -1.22 -3.04 -3.75
C PHE A 21 -0.36 -1.84 -4.19
N PRO A 22 -0.70 -0.60 -3.79
CA PRO A 22 -1.86 -0.23 -3.00
C PRO A 22 -3.15 -0.10 -3.84
N CYS A 23 -4.13 -0.98 -3.60
CA CYS A 23 -5.45 -0.91 -4.23
C CYS A 23 -6.35 0.11 -3.54
N LYS A 24 -7.40 0.59 -4.25
CA LYS A 24 -8.39 1.51 -3.68
C LYS A 24 -9.13 0.86 -2.50
N MET A 25 -9.53 1.66 -1.51
CA MET A 25 -10.17 1.19 -0.27
C MET A 25 -11.34 0.20 -0.44
N PRO A 26 -12.24 0.32 -1.46
CA PRO A 26 -13.28 -0.69 -1.66
C PRO A 26 -12.73 -2.08 -2.01
N ALA A 27 -11.68 -2.15 -2.84
CA ALA A 27 -11.01 -3.41 -3.16
C ALA A 27 -10.22 -3.93 -1.94
N ALA A 28 -9.53 -3.02 -1.23
CA ALA A 28 -8.79 -3.36 -0.02
C ALA A 28 -9.67 -3.97 1.06
N ARG A 29 -10.88 -3.44 1.30
CA ARG A 29 -11.83 -4.01 2.27
C ARG A 29 -12.25 -5.43 1.90
N LYS A 30 -12.51 -5.69 0.61
CA LYS A 30 -12.86 -7.03 0.12
C LYS A 30 -11.69 -7.99 0.28
N ALA A 31 -10.50 -7.59 -0.17
CA ALA A 31 -9.29 -8.40 -0.06
C ALA A 31 -8.95 -8.69 1.41
N ALA A 32 -8.92 -7.68 2.27
CA ALA A 32 -8.63 -7.84 3.70
C ALA A 32 -9.59 -8.80 4.37
N ARG A 33 -10.90 -8.76 4.05
CA ARG A 33 -11.86 -9.74 4.58
C ARG A 33 -11.51 -11.17 4.18
N LEU A 34 -11.17 -11.41 2.92
CA LEU A 34 -10.81 -12.75 2.44
C LEU A 34 -9.49 -13.22 3.06
N ILE A 35 -8.48 -12.34 3.11
CA ILE A 35 -7.18 -12.61 3.72
C ILE A 35 -7.34 -12.97 5.20
N ASN A 36 -8.11 -12.17 5.95
CA ASN A 36 -8.30 -12.39 7.39
C ASN A 36 -9.12 -13.64 7.71
N LEU A 37 -9.93 -14.14 6.76
CA LEU A 37 -10.76 -15.33 6.96
C LEU A 37 -10.05 -16.62 6.55
N TYR A 38 -9.23 -16.57 5.49
CA TYR A 38 -8.72 -17.77 4.82
C TYR A 38 -7.20 -17.92 4.85
N CYS A 39 -6.43 -16.86 5.10
CA CYS A 39 -4.97 -16.97 5.22
C CYS A 39 -4.56 -17.29 6.66
N SER A 40 -3.49 -18.07 6.82
CA SER A 40 -2.89 -18.29 8.13
C SER A 40 -2.25 -17.01 8.66
N ASP A 41 -1.98 -16.99 9.97
CA ASP A 41 -1.28 -15.87 10.59
C ASP A 41 0.14 -15.69 10.01
N GLU A 42 0.84 -16.77 9.65
CA GLU A 42 2.15 -16.69 9.00
C GLU A 42 2.06 -16.04 7.61
N THR A 43 1.13 -16.49 6.76
CA THR A 43 0.92 -15.90 5.43
C THR A 43 0.53 -14.43 5.54
N ARG A 44 -0.31 -14.07 6.51
CA ARG A 44 -0.69 -12.67 6.74
C ARG A 44 0.50 -11.83 7.24
N ALA A 45 1.36 -12.39 8.10
CA ALA A 45 2.55 -11.71 8.58
C ALA A 45 3.56 -11.46 7.46
N GLU A 46 3.78 -12.44 6.58
CA GLU A 46 4.63 -12.30 5.40
C GLU A 46 4.09 -11.20 4.47
N LEU A 47 2.81 -11.24 4.12
CA LEU A 47 2.18 -10.18 3.32
C LEU A 47 2.35 -8.80 3.97
N LEU A 48 2.09 -8.67 5.27
CA LEU A 48 2.24 -7.39 5.97
C LEU A 48 3.69 -6.89 5.98
N SER A 49 4.68 -7.78 5.99
CA SER A 49 6.09 -7.42 5.86
C SER A 49 6.36 -6.74 4.52
N GLU A 50 5.91 -7.36 3.42
CA GLU A 50 6.07 -6.82 2.06
C GLU A 50 5.37 -5.48 1.88
N LEU A 51 4.13 -5.37 2.36
CA LEU A 51 3.37 -4.12 2.26
C LEU A 51 4.04 -2.98 3.04
N ARG A 52 4.68 -3.29 4.17
CA ARG A 52 5.46 -2.31 4.95
C ARG A 52 6.71 -1.87 4.20
N GLU A 53 7.45 -2.80 3.61
CA GLU A 53 8.62 -2.47 2.78
C GLU A 53 8.23 -1.56 1.60
N MET A 54 7.14 -1.86 0.90
CA MET A 54 6.60 -0.98 -0.14
C MET A 54 6.20 0.39 0.40
N ALA A 55 5.61 0.45 1.61
CA ALA A 55 5.23 1.71 2.26
C ALA A 55 6.46 2.57 2.59
N ASP A 56 7.55 1.94 3.04
CA ASP A 56 8.83 2.59 3.29
C ASP A 56 9.45 3.12 1.99
N GLY A 57 9.34 2.37 0.89
CA GLY A 57 9.72 2.83 -0.45
C GLY A 57 8.97 4.10 -0.86
N TYR A 58 7.65 4.16 -0.66
CA TYR A 58 6.88 5.39 -0.92
C TYR A 58 7.28 6.54 0.01
N ALA A 59 7.58 6.26 1.28
CA ALA A 59 8.03 7.27 2.23
C ALA A 59 9.39 7.87 1.81
N ALA A 60 10.33 7.03 1.37
CA ALA A 60 11.62 7.47 0.85
C ALA A 60 11.48 8.35 -0.41
N LEU A 61 10.61 7.96 -1.36
CA LEU A 61 10.32 8.77 -2.54
C LEU A 61 9.67 10.11 -2.17
N CYS A 62 8.69 10.13 -1.26
CA CYS A 62 8.09 11.36 -0.76
C CYS A 62 9.15 12.30 -0.15
N LYS A 63 10.04 11.76 0.68
CA LYS A 63 11.14 12.54 1.28
C LYS A 63 12.04 13.15 0.19
N MET A 64 12.50 12.33 -0.75
CA MET A 64 13.36 12.77 -1.85
C MET A 64 12.71 13.86 -2.71
N TYR A 65 11.45 13.68 -3.12
CA TYR A 65 10.75 14.68 -3.93
C TYR A 65 10.54 16.00 -3.19
N LYS A 66 10.30 15.94 -1.88
CA LYS A 66 10.15 17.13 -1.04
C LYS A 66 11.47 17.89 -0.91
N GLU A 67 12.58 17.19 -0.67
CA GLU A 67 13.92 17.78 -0.62
C GLU A 67 14.29 18.47 -1.95
N ILE A 68 14.01 17.81 -3.09
CA ILE A 68 14.23 18.41 -4.41
C ILE A 68 13.31 19.63 -4.63
N GLU A 69 12.04 19.56 -4.23
CA GLU A 69 11.12 20.71 -4.34
C GLU A 69 11.62 21.91 -3.54
N GLU A 70 12.06 21.68 -2.30
CA GLU A 70 12.51 22.72 -1.36
C GLU A 70 13.80 23.41 -1.82
N ALA A 71 14.70 22.67 -2.48
CA ALA A 71 15.93 23.21 -3.05
C ALA A 71 15.72 24.11 -4.28
N LEU A 72 14.53 24.08 -4.90
CA LEU A 72 14.23 24.85 -6.11
C LEU A 72 13.62 26.22 -5.77
N PRO A 73 13.94 27.28 -6.54
CA PRO A 73 13.27 28.57 -6.38
C PRO A 73 11.75 28.47 -6.51
N ALA A 74 11.06 29.36 -5.80
CA ALA A 74 9.61 29.50 -5.91
C ALA A 74 9.20 29.76 -7.37
N ASP A 75 7.98 29.32 -7.73
CA ASP A 75 7.33 29.53 -9.03
C ASP A 75 8.00 28.94 -10.29
N THR A 76 9.04 28.11 -10.13
CA THR A 76 9.63 27.39 -11.27
C THR A 76 8.74 26.22 -11.74
N PRO A 77 8.67 25.95 -13.06
CA PRO A 77 8.00 24.76 -13.59
C PRO A 77 8.53 23.44 -13.00
N LYS A 78 9.85 23.36 -12.75
CA LYS A 78 10.48 22.20 -12.12
C LYS A 78 9.98 21.99 -10.69
N ARG A 79 9.82 23.05 -9.89
CA ARG A 79 9.26 22.93 -8.54
C ARG A 79 7.82 22.39 -8.57
N ARG A 80 6.99 22.89 -9.49
CA ARG A 80 5.62 22.36 -9.69
C ARG A 80 5.62 20.89 -10.08
N HIS A 81 6.56 20.47 -10.92
CA HIS A 81 6.70 19.05 -11.31
C HIS A 81 6.98 18.17 -10.08
N TRP A 82 7.98 18.49 -9.26
CA TRP A 82 8.33 17.69 -8.09
C TRP A 82 7.24 17.68 -7.03
N ARG A 83 6.55 18.82 -6.81
CA ARG A 83 5.35 18.88 -5.98
C ARG A 83 4.26 17.93 -6.48
N ALA A 84 4.05 17.86 -7.79
CA ALA A 84 3.07 16.94 -8.37
C ALA A 84 3.48 15.47 -8.18
N GLN A 85 4.77 15.13 -8.28
CA GLN A 85 5.27 13.79 -7.98
C GLN A 85 5.06 13.44 -6.50
N PHE A 86 5.43 14.33 -5.59
CA PHE A 86 5.17 14.19 -4.16
C PHE A 86 3.68 13.91 -3.90
N ASN A 87 2.78 14.73 -4.43
CA ASN A 87 1.34 14.58 -4.21
C ASN A 87 0.82 13.22 -4.71
N LYS A 88 1.27 12.76 -5.88
CA LYS A 88 0.89 11.45 -6.43
C LYS A 88 1.38 10.32 -5.54
N THR A 89 2.65 10.34 -5.13
CA THR A 89 3.25 9.30 -4.28
C THR A 89 2.65 9.30 -2.88
N GLU A 90 2.36 10.47 -2.32
CA GLU A 90 1.73 10.59 -1.00
C GLU A 90 0.32 9.98 -0.97
N VAL A 91 -0.43 10.08 -2.08
CA VAL A 91 -1.72 9.39 -2.23
C VAL A 91 -1.53 7.86 -2.19
N LEU A 92 -0.50 7.33 -2.84
CA LEU A 92 -0.18 5.90 -2.82
C LEU A 92 0.25 5.45 -1.41
N ARG A 93 1.12 6.22 -0.76
CA ARG A 93 1.58 5.96 0.62
C ARG A 93 0.41 5.88 1.60
N LYS A 94 -0.49 6.87 1.57
CA LYS A 94 -1.69 6.91 2.43
C LYS A 94 -2.61 5.71 2.17
N ARG A 95 -2.77 5.32 0.90
CA ARG A 95 -3.56 4.16 0.52
C ARG A 95 -2.92 2.86 1.00
N MET A 96 -1.61 2.72 0.88
CA MET A 96 -0.87 1.57 1.41
C MET A 96 -1.05 1.45 2.92
N ALA A 97 -0.91 2.55 3.66
CA ALA A 97 -1.15 2.56 5.11
C ALA A 97 -2.59 2.11 5.46
N GLY A 98 -3.58 2.54 4.66
CA GLY A 98 -4.96 2.07 4.80
C GLY A 98 -5.13 0.57 4.55
N ASN A 99 -4.49 0.04 3.51
CA ASN A 99 -4.52 -1.39 3.18
C ASN A 99 -3.87 -2.23 4.29
N ILE A 100 -2.70 -1.82 4.79
CA ILE A 100 -2.00 -2.45 5.92
C ILE A 100 -2.89 -2.46 7.15
N ARG A 101 -3.54 -1.34 7.48
CA ARG A 101 -4.43 -1.25 8.66
C ARG A 101 -5.59 -2.25 8.60
N LEU A 102 -6.21 -2.43 7.42
CA LEU A 102 -7.31 -3.37 7.24
C LEU A 102 -6.86 -4.83 7.39
N ILE A 103 -5.72 -5.18 6.80
CA ILE A 103 -5.15 -6.54 6.88
C ILE A 103 -4.61 -6.82 8.28
N SER A 104 -4.11 -5.82 8.98
CA SER A 104 -3.61 -5.96 10.37
C SER A 104 -4.73 -6.18 11.39
N GLY A 105 -6.02 -6.14 10.99
CA GLY A 105 -7.14 -6.43 11.88
C GLY A 105 -7.44 -5.34 12.90
N GLY A 106 -7.21 -4.06 12.59
CA GLY A 106 -7.48 -2.94 13.49
C GLY A 106 -8.97 -2.80 13.87
N LYS A 107 -9.33 -3.40 15.03
CA LYS A 107 -10.63 -3.54 15.70
C LYS A 107 -11.65 -4.44 14.98
N LYS A 108 -12.00 -5.54 15.66
CA LYS A 108 -13.36 -6.08 15.63
C LYS A 108 -14.27 -4.95 16.09
N ASP A 109 -15.10 -4.45 15.18
CA ASP A 109 -16.27 -3.68 15.59
C ASP A 109 -17.23 -4.74 16.18
N ASP A 110 -17.26 -4.81 17.52
CA ASP A 110 -18.32 -5.46 18.29
C ASP A 110 -19.61 -4.62 18.22
#